data_AF-A0AAJ5CHU7-F1
#
_entry.id   AF-A0AAJ5CHU7-F1
#
_cell.length_a   1.000
_cell.length_b   1.000
_cell.length_c   1.000
_cell.angle_alpha   90.00
_cell.angle_beta   90.00
_cell.angle_gamma   90.00
#
_symmetry.space_group_name_H-M   'P 1'
#
loop_
_entity.id
_entity.type
_entity.pdbx_description
1 polymer ?
#
loop_
_entity_poly.entity_id
_entity_poly.type
_entity_poly.pdbx_seq_one_letter_code
_entity_poly.pdbx_strand_id
1 'polypeptide(L)'
;MRVEMMTVPDCPNGPVLKERLVLALAGRTDVELTEHVVDAQAEAEHRGMYGSPTLLVDGRDPFAAPGTEAGLSCRLYRGADGRIGGAPSVEELRQVLGTTTGADQAAGRAGQGRLAPVERGLRAVQQTVLRSFVTTGPPPEAAELDSAAEPIGVPATQVLAELAAEDFLTLDDTGRVQAAYPFSATPTEHVVQIADGPTVWSMCAIDALGIPVMLGTDAVITSTDPVTGDPVRVEFTDGKTTWQPATAVVYYGARPGTGPAAAVCCRYLRFFTTRATAEQWTGQQTQLSGTVLDQTEAESLGADIFGPLLTTPTR
;
A
#
# COMPACT_ATOMS: atom_id res chain seq x y z
N MET A 1 13.94 0.37 -20.37
CA MET A 1 12.48 0.41 -20.59
C MET A 1 12.15 1.64 -21.43
N ARG A 2 11.32 1.50 -22.46
CA ARG A 2 10.89 2.64 -23.30
C ARG A 2 9.54 3.15 -22.81
N VAL A 3 9.46 4.44 -22.55
CA VAL A 3 8.23 5.11 -22.13
C VAL A 3 7.95 6.25 -23.11
N GLU A 4 6.76 6.26 -23.69
CA GLU A 4 6.37 7.27 -24.67
C GLU A 4 5.13 8.01 -24.16
N MET A 5 5.20 9.33 -24.08
CA MET A 5 4.07 10.20 -23.76
C MET A 5 3.58 10.87 -25.05
N MET A 6 2.34 10.61 -25.43
CA MET A 6 1.68 11.21 -26.59
C MET A 6 0.67 12.26 -26.17
N THR A 7 0.70 13.41 -26.83
CA THR A 7 -0.28 14.48 -26.66
C THR A 7 -0.75 15.03 -28.00
N VAL A 8 -1.97 15.58 -28.06
CA VAL A 8 -2.32 16.52 -29.13
C VAL A 8 -1.70 17.90 -28.89
N PRO A 9 -1.62 18.76 -29.92
CA PRO A 9 -1.29 20.17 -29.72
C PRO A 9 -2.16 20.81 -28.63
N ASP A 10 -1.53 21.61 -27.76
CA ASP A 10 -2.18 22.36 -26.67
C ASP A 10 -3.02 21.51 -25.70
N CYS A 11 -2.67 20.23 -25.52
CA CYS A 11 -3.35 19.37 -24.56
C CYS A 11 -3.24 19.91 -23.12
N PRO A 12 -4.35 20.29 -22.46
CA PRO A 12 -4.31 20.91 -21.13
C PRO A 12 -3.79 19.94 -20.05
N ASN A 13 -3.94 18.65 -20.27
CA ASN A 13 -3.51 17.61 -19.33
C ASN A 13 -2.09 17.08 -19.63
N GLY A 14 -1.46 17.51 -20.72
CA GLY A 14 -0.10 17.11 -21.09
C GLY A 14 0.92 17.48 -20.00
N PRO A 15 0.97 18.76 -19.56
CA PRO A 15 1.86 19.17 -18.47
C PRO A 15 1.64 18.39 -17.18
N VAL A 16 0.39 18.07 -16.85
CA VAL A 16 0.03 17.30 -15.64
C VAL A 16 0.59 15.88 -15.70
N LEU A 17 0.44 15.18 -16.83
CA LEU A 17 1.02 13.84 -16.98
C LEU A 17 2.55 13.90 -16.90
N LYS A 18 3.17 14.88 -17.54
CA LYS A 18 4.63 15.05 -17.54
C LYS A 18 5.19 15.26 -16.12
N GLU A 19 4.57 16.14 -15.34
CA GLU A 19 4.96 16.38 -13.94
C GLU A 19 4.88 15.09 -13.11
N ARG A 20 3.78 14.33 -13.26
CA ARG A 20 3.59 13.07 -12.54
C ARG A 20 4.55 11.97 -12.99
N LEU A 21 4.91 11.92 -14.27
CA LEU A 21 5.94 11.01 -14.79
C LEU A 21 7.32 11.33 -14.21
N VAL A 22 7.69 12.61 -14.08
CA VAL A 22 8.94 13.01 -13.43
C VAL A 22 8.99 12.51 -11.98
N LEU A 23 7.88 12.63 -11.24
CA LEU A 23 7.77 12.12 -9.88
C LEU A 23 7.81 10.58 -9.81
N ALA A 24 7.16 9.90 -10.77
CA ALA A 24 7.14 8.43 -10.82
C ALA A 24 8.50 7.84 -11.22
N LEU A 25 9.27 8.55 -12.05
CA LEU A 25 10.57 8.11 -12.57
C LEU A 25 11.77 8.65 -11.77
N ALA A 26 11.54 9.40 -10.69
CA ALA A 26 12.61 9.98 -9.89
C ALA A 26 13.63 8.91 -9.45
N GLY A 27 14.91 9.12 -9.81
CA GLY A 27 16.00 8.20 -9.48
C GLY A 27 16.20 7.00 -10.43
N ARG A 28 15.36 6.85 -11.47
CA ARG A 28 15.53 5.82 -12.51
C ARG A 28 16.42 6.31 -13.64
N THR A 29 17.41 5.49 -14.03
CA THR A 29 18.31 5.76 -15.17
C THR A 29 18.17 4.75 -16.30
N ASP A 30 17.36 3.71 -16.11
CA ASP A 30 17.07 2.63 -17.05
C ASP A 30 15.81 2.87 -17.90
N VAL A 31 15.23 4.08 -17.80
CA VAL A 31 14.01 4.50 -18.51
C VAL A 31 14.33 5.59 -19.51
N GLU A 32 13.93 5.35 -20.76
CA GLU A 32 13.99 6.34 -21.83
C GLU A 32 12.59 6.92 -22.03
N LEU A 33 12.37 8.16 -21.61
CA LEU A 33 11.11 8.89 -21.80
C LEU A 33 11.18 9.72 -23.09
N THR A 34 10.27 9.45 -24.03
CA THR A 34 10.11 10.23 -25.27
C THR A 34 8.74 10.90 -25.30
N GLU A 35 8.69 12.16 -25.72
CA GLU A 35 7.45 12.92 -25.89
C GLU A 35 7.11 13.07 -27.38
N HIS A 36 5.86 12.83 -27.72
CA HIS A 36 5.35 12.92 -29.08
C HIS A 36 4.10 13.80 -29.12
N VAL A 37 4.10 14.77 -30.01
CA VAL A 37 2.89 15.53 -30.35
C VAL A 37 2.29 14.91 -31.60
N VAL A 38 1.03 14.47 -31.50
CA VAL A 38 0.29 13.80 -32.57
C VAL A 38 -0.88 14.68 -32.99
N ASP A 39 -0.90 15.12 -34.25
CA ASP A 39 -1.92 16.02 -34.79
C ASP A 39 -2.81 15.38 -35.87
N ALA A 40 -2.53 14.13 -36.24
CA ALA A 40 -3.24 13.40 -37.29
C ALA A 40 -3.81 12.06 -36.77
N GLN A 41 -5.06 11.78 -37.13
CA GLN A 41 -5.77 10.56 -36.75
C GLN A 41 -5.03 9.28 -37.18
N ALA A 42 -4.45 9.28 -38.39
CA ALA A 42 -3.68 8.15 -38.90
C ALA A 42 -2.41 7.86 -38.08
N GLU A 43 -1.78 8.89 -37.51
CA GLU A 43 -0.62 8.70 -36.62
C GLU A 43 -1.07 8.19 -35.24
N ALA A 44 -2.21 8.67 -34.73
CA ALA A 44 -2.79 8.14 -33.50
C ALA A 44 -3.09 6.65 -33.61
N GLU A 45 -3.65 6.19 -34.74
CA GLU A 45 -3.89 4.77 -35.03
C GLU A 45 -2.59 3.98 -35.13
N HIS A 46 -1.60 4.49 -35.87
CA HIS A 46 -0.31 3.81 -36.06
C HIS A 46 0.44 3.60 -34.75
N ARG A 47 0.36 4.57 -33.83
CA ARG A 47 1.05 4.53 -32.54
C ARG A 47 0.21 3.92 -31.41
N GLY A 48 -1.08 3.66 -31.62
CA GLY A 48 -1.97 3.17 -30.56
C GLY A 48 -2.29 4.25 -29.51
N MET A 49 -2.48 5.49 -29.93
CA MET A 49 -2.92 6.59 -29.08
C MET A 49 -4.44 6.59 -28.93
N TYR A 50 -4.94 6.34 -27.72
CA TYR A 50 -6.38 6.26 -27.41
C TYR A 50 -6.93 7.56 -26.80
N GLY A 51 -6.39 8.71 -27.24
CA GLY A 51 -6.71 10.04 -26.73
C GLY A 51 -5.54 10.74 -26.04
N SER A 52 -5.65 12.04 -25.84
CA SER A 52 -4.59 12.86 -25.25
C SER A 52 -4.84 13.21 -23.77
N PRO A 53 -3.83 13.09 -22.89
CA PRO A 53 -2.54 12.45 -23.14
C PRO A 53 -2.66 10.92 -23.12
N THR A 54 -1.76 10.19 -23.79
CA THR A 54 -1.60 8.73 -23.71
C THR A 54 -0.17 8.38 -23.29
N LEU A 55 -0.04 7.38 -22.41
CA LEU A 55 1.25 6.78 -22.04
C LEU A 55 1.38 5.41 -22.71
N LEU A 56 2.50 5.14 -23.38
CA LEU A 56 2.89 3.79 -23.77
C LEU A 56 4.11 3.35 -22.95
N VAL A 57 4.08 2.10 -22.51
CA VAL A 57 5.20 1.39 -21.91
C VAL A 57 5.57 0.25 -22.84
N ASP A 58 6.79 0.28 -23.38
CA ASP A 58 7.28 -0.65 -24.39
C ASP A 58 6.30 -0.86 -25.57
N GLY A 59 5.71 0.25 -26.03
CA GLY A 59 4.76 0.29 -27.15
C GLY A 59 3.32 -0.14 -26.81
N ARG A 60 3.00 -0.39 -25.54
CA ARG A 60 1.65 -0.78 -25.09
C ARG A 60 1.07 0.24 -24.12
N ASP A 61 -0.20 0.60 -24.33
CA ASP A 61 -0.94 1.44 -23.39
C ASP A 61 -1.46 0.59 -22.20
N PRO A 62 -0.99 0.85 -20.97
CA PRO A 62 -1.39 0.07 -19.81
C PRO A 62 -2.78 0.45 -19.26
N PHE A 63 -3.35 1.57 -19.72
CA PHE A 63 -4.63 2.11 -19.26
C PHE A 63 -5.75 1.96 -20.32
N ALA A 64 -5.50 1.27 -21.43
CA ALA A 64 -6.48 1.08 -22.49
C ALA A 64 -7.51 0.01 -22.09
N ALA A 65 -8.80 0.34 -22.24
CA ALA A 65 -9.87 -0.64 -22.10
C ALA A 65 -10.01 -1.48 -23.38
N PRO A 66 -10.50 -2.73 -23.29
CA PRO A 66 -10.78 -3.53 -24.48
C PRO A 66 -11.74 -2.80 -25.43
N GLY A 67 -11.35 -2.69 -26.70
CA GLY A 67 -12.18 -2.06 -27.73
C GLY A 67 -12.14 -0.53 -27.75
N THR A 68 -11.26 0.13 -26.99
CA THR A 68 -11.04 1.57 -27.15
C THR A 68 -10.45 1.86 -28.53
N GLU A 69 -11.08 2.78 -29.26
CA GLU A 69 -10.60 3.22 -30.56
C GLU A 69 -9.48 4.28 -30.41
N ALA A 70 -8.51 4.24 -31.31
CA ALA A 70 -7.48 5.26 -31.36
C ALA A 70 -8.08 6.61 -31.74
N GLY A 71 -7.57 7.69 -31.16
CA GLY A 71 -8.14 9.02 -31.41
C GLY A 71 -7.36 10.17 -30.81
N LEU A 72 -7.67 11.36 -31.32
CA LEU A 72 -7.10 12.64 -30.88
C LEU A 72 -7.91 13.34 -29.77
N SER A 73 -8.99 12.72 -29.29
CA SER A 73 -9.85 13.30 -28.25
C SER A 73 -9.17 13.37 -26.89
N CYS A 74 -9.66 14.22 -25.99
CA CYS A 74 -9.23 14.22 -24.59
C CYS A 74 -9.48 12.85 -23.96
N ARG A 75 -8.45 12.29 -23.33
CA ARG A 75 -8.55 11.06 -22.56
C ARG A 75 -8.86 11.35 -21.11
N LEU A 76 -9.73 10.52 -20.54
CA LEU A 76 -10.07 10.54 -19.13
C LEU A 76 -9.57 9.27 -18.48
N TYR A 77 -8.91 9.44 -17.35
CA TYR A 77 -8.38 8.36 -16.52
C TYR A 77 -9.25 8.20 -15.29
N ARG A 78 -9.64 6.96 -15.01
CA ARG A 78 -10.43 6.62 -13.83
C ARG A 78 -9.49 6.04 -12.79
N GLY A 79 -9.33 6.76 -11.68
CA GLY A 79 -8.56 6.31 -10.53
C GLY A 79 -9.24 5.15 -9.81
N ALA A 80 -8.47 4.40 -9.02
CA ALA A 80 -8.97 3.32 -8.17
C ALA A 80 -10.01 3.80 -7.12
N ASP A 81 -9.94 5.08 -6.73
CA ASP A 81 -10.90 5.78 -5.87
C ASP A 81 -12.20 6.21 -6.61
N GLY A 82 -12.31 5.88 -7.90
CA GLY A 82 -13.44 6.24 -8.76
C GLY A 82 -13.41 7.66 -9.31
N ARG A 83 -12.43 8.50 -8.92
CA ARG A 83 -12.30 9.87 -9.44
C ARG A 83 -11.86 9.84 -10.89
N ILE A 84 -12.36 10.80 -11.66
CA ILE A 84 -12.01 10.96 -13.08
C ILE A 84 -11.09 12.16 -13.23
N GLY A 85 -9.94 11.96 -13.88
CA GLY A 85 -8.93 12.99 -14.11
C GLY A 85 -8.39 12.98 -15.54
N GLY A 86 -7.65 14.02 -15.90
CA GLY A 86 -7.01 14.16 -17.22
C GLY A 86 -5.69 13.40 -17.39
N ALA A 87 -5.16 12.81 -16.31
CA ALA A 87 -3.94 12.00 -16.29
C ALA A 87 -4.04 10.97 -15.15
N PRO A 88 -3.35 9.81 -15.22
CA PRO A 88 -3.17 8.89 -14.09
C PRO A 88 -2.47 9.59 -12.91
N SER A 89 -2.70 9.07 -11.71
CA SER A 89 -1.96 9.42 -10.50
C SER A 89 -0.49 8.97 -10.57
N VAL A 90 0.37 9.52 -9.71
CA VAL A 90 1.78 9.09 -9.61
C VAL A 90 1.87 7.60 -9.24
N GLU A 91 0.97 7.12 -8.39
CA GLU A 91 0.98 5.73 -7.94
C GLU A 91 0.64 4.74 -9.07
N GLU A 92 -0.40 5.03 -9.84
CA GLU A 92 -0.75 4.24 -11.02
C GLU A 92 0.40 4.21 -12.04
N LEU A 93 1.09 5.35 -12.23
CA LEU A 93 2.28 5.41 -13.07
C LEU A 93 3.39 4.51 -12.51
N ARG A 94 3.64 4.55 -11.20
CA ARG A 94 4.67 3.71 -10.58
C ARG A 94 4.40 2.21 -10.76
N GLN A 95 3.14 1.82 -10.63
CA GLN A 95 2.70 0.44 -10.84
C GLN A 95 2.98 -0.04 -12.27
N VAL A 96 2.56 0.73 -13.29
CA VAL A 96 2.72 0.32 -14.70
C VAL A 96 4.16 0.43 -15.20
N LEU A 97 4.98 1.29 -14.58
CA LEU A 97 6.40 1.46 -14.87
C LEU A 97 7.30 0.49 -14.09
N GLY A 98 6.70 -0.38 -13.25
CA GLY A 98 7.42 -1.31 -12.39
C GLY A 98 8.41 -0.61 -11.47
N THR A 99 8.13 0.62 -11.05
CA THR A 99 8.93 1.38 -10.07
C THR A 99 8.48 1.11 -8.64
N THR A 100 7.46 0.28 -8.45
CA THR A 100 6.97 -0.21 -7.16
C THR A 100 8.11 -0.98 -6.48
N THR A 101 8.51 -0.57 -5.29
CA THR A 101 9.56 -1.27 -4.55
C THR A 101 9.11 -2.69 -4.19
N GLY A 102 10.05 -3.60 -3.89
CA GLY A 102 9.67 -4.92 -3.36
C GLY A 102 8.80 -4.82 -2.09
N ALA A 103 8.97 -3.73 -1.32
CA ALA A 103 8.15 -3.42 -0.18
C ALA A 103 6.72 -3.03 -0.59
N ASP A 104 6.52 -2.21 -1.62
CA ASP A 104 5.19 -1.86 -2.13
C ASP A 104 4.43 -3.08 -2.67
N GLN A 105 5.13 -3.98 -3.36
CA GLN A 105 4.55 -5.22 -3.83
C GLN A 105 4.09 -6.10 -2.67
N ALA A 106 4.88 -6.17 -1.59
CA ALA A 106 4.54 -6.98 -0.43
C ALA A 106 3.50 -6.31 0.48
N ALA A 107 3.75 -5.09 0.95
CA ALA A 107 2.94 -4.35 1.92
C ALA A 107 1.58 -3.91 1.34
N GLY A 108 1.55 -3.45 0.08
CA GLY A 108 0.33 -3.03 -0.62
C GLY A 108 -0.28 -4.08 -1.55
N ARG A 109 0.23 -5.33 -1.53
CA ARG A 109 -0.14 -6.40 -2.47
C ARG A 109 -0.10 -5.94 -3.94
N ALA A 110 0.97 -5.22 -4.31
CA ALA A 110 1.17 -4.65 -5.64
C ALA A 110 -0.01 -3.80 -6.15
N GLY A 111 -0.65 -3.05 -5.25
CA GLY A 111 -1.79 -2.19 -5.55
C GLY A 111 -3.16 -2.89 -5.49
N GLN A 112 -3.20 -4.19 -5.16
CA GLN A 112 -4.47 -4.89 -4.91
C GLN A 112 -5.09 -4.50 -3.56
N GLY A 113 -4.33 -3.81 -2.71
CA GLY A 113 -4.79 -3.37 -1.39
C GLY A 113 -4.97 -4.53 -0.42
N ARG A 114 -5.30 -4.17 0.83
CA ARG A 114 -5.49 -5.14 1.93
C ARG A 114 -6.94 -5.47 2.21
N LEU A 115 -7.91 -4.90 1.51
CA LEU A 115 -9.33 -5.21 1.71
C LEU A 115 -9.70 -6.46 0.92
N ALA A 116 -10.07 -7.54 1.60
CA ALA A 116 -10.45 -8.79 0.96
C ALA A 116 -11.69 -8.60 0.06
N PRO A 117 -11.83 -9.41 -1.00
CA PRO A 117 -13.02 -9.42 -1.86
C PRO A 117 -14.31 -9.74 -1.07
N VAL A 118 -15.45 -9.26 -1.56
CA VAL A 118 -16.78 -9.56 -0.96
C VAL A 118 -17.18 -11.01 -1.25
N GLU A 119 -16.73 -11.49 -2.39
CA GLU A 119 -16.94 -12.82 -2.92
C GLU A 119 -16.59 -13.87 -1.86
N ARG A 120 -17.47 -14.87 -1.72
CA ARG A 120 -17.29 -15.97 -0.76
C ARG A 120 -17.07 -15.49 0.68
N GLY A 121 -17.55 -14.28 1.00
CA GLY A 121 -17.51 -13.65 2.32
C GLY A 121 -16.13 -13.49 2.95
N LEU A 122 -15.06 -13.51 2.14
CA LEU A 122 -13.68 -13.30 2.62
C LEU A 122 -13.56 -12.00 3.40
N ARG A 123 -14.17 -10.91 2.89
CA ARG A 123 -14.23 -9.61 3.59
C ARG A 123 -14.90 -9.66 4.95
N ALA A 124 -16.01 -10.40 5.09
CA ALA A 124 -16.75 -10.45 6.35
C ALA A 124 -15.89 -11.10 7.43
N VAL A 125 -15.25 -12.24 7.13
CA VAL A 125 -14.35 -12.92 8.06
C VAL A 125 -13.11 -12.08 8.35
N GLN A 126 -12.51 -11.45 7.33
CA GLN A 126 -11.37 -10.54 7.54
C GLN A 126 -11.75 -9.39 8.50
N GLN A 127 -12.86 -8.71 8.26
CA GLN A 127 -13.29 -7.60 9.11
C GLN A 127 -13.65 -8.07 10.52
N THR A 128 -14.17 -9.28 10.71
CA THR A 128 -14.36 -9.88 12.04
C THR A 128 -13.02 -10.06 12.76
N VAL A 129 -12.01 -10.59 12.07
CA VAL A 129 -10.65 -10.74 12.63
C VAL A 129 -10.09 -9.38 13.04
N LEU A 130 -10.10 -8.40 12.13
CA LEU A 130 -9.59 -7.04 12.40
C LEU A 130 -10.33 -6.36 13.55
N ARG A 131 -11.66 -6.49 13.61
CA ARG A 131 -12.46 -5.94 14.71
C ARG A 131 -12.13 -6.58 16.05
N SER A 132 -11.86 -7.88 16.10
CA SER A 132 -11.46 -8.55 17.35
C SER A 132 -10.22 -7.89 17.96
N PHE A 133 -9.16 -7.69 17.18
CA PHE A 133 -7.95 -7.00 17.64
C PHE A 133 -8.28 -5.62 18.25
N VAL A 134 -9.16 -4.88 17.61
CA VAL A 134 -9.56 -3.53 18.02
C VAL A 134 -10.42 -3.53 19.29
N THR A 135 -11.25 -4.55 19.49
CA THR A 135 -12.19 -4.59 20.62
C THR A 135 -11.66 -5.32 21.84
N THR A 136 -10.92 -6.41 21.64
CA THR A 136 -10.48 -7.31 22.70
C THR A 136 -8.97 -7.39 22.83
N GLY A 137 -8.22 -7.09 21.76
CA GLY A 137 -6.76 -7.21 21.71
C GLY A 137 -6.25 -8.43 20.94
N PRO A 138 -6.70 -9.67 21.22
CA PRO A 138 -6.28 -10.85 20.48
C PRO A 138 -7.16 -11.16 19.24
N PRO A 139 -6.76 -12.15 18.41
CA PRO A 139 -7.62 -12.71 17.37
C PRO A 139 -8.93 -13.28 17.92
N PRO A 140 -9.98 -13.39 17.09
CA PRO A 140 -11.30 -13.88 17.52
C PRO A 140 -11.26 -15.36 17.87
N GLU A 141 -12.19 -15.79 18.71
CA GLU A 141 -12.42 -17.20 18.99
C GLU A 141 -13.04 -17.92 17.78
N ALA A 142 -12.90 -19.25 17.74
CA ALA A 142 -13.44 -20.07 16.65
C ALA A 142 -14.95 -19.87 16.43
N ALA A 143 -15.72 -19.71 17.52
CA ALA A 143 -17.16 -19.50 17.42
C ALA A 143 -17.55 -18.17 16.74
N GLU A 144 -16.77 -17.11 16.92
CA GLU A 144 -16.99 -15.82 16.26
C GLU A 144 -16.68 -15.90 14.77
N LEU A 145 -15.61 -16.63 14.42
CA LEU A 145 -15.23 -16.91 13.04
C LEU A 145 -16.29 -17.76 12.33
N ASP A 146 -16.78 -18.82 12.98
CA ASP A 146 -17.84 -19.68 12.45
C ASP A 146 -19.14 -18.88 12.22
N SER A 147 -19.50 -18.00 13.14
CA SER A 147 -20.66 -17.10 12.99
C SER A 147 -20.50 -16.15 11.81
N ALA A 148 -19.29 -15.63 11.58
CA ALA A 148 -19.00 -14.78 10.42
C ALA A 148 -19.02 -15.55 9.09
N ALA A 149 -18.69 -16.84 9.11
CA ALA A 149 -18.65 -17.70 7.93
C ALA A 149 -19.99 -18.38 7.61
N GLU A 150 -20.90 -18.50 8.59
CA GLU A 150 -22.21 -19.15 8.47
C GLU A 150 -23.02 -18.67 7.25
N PRO A 151 -23.15 -17.36 6.95
CA PRO A 151 -23.92 -16.88 5.80
C PRO A 151 -23.37 -17.34 4.44
N ILE A 152 -22.11 -17.77 4.40
CA ILE A 152 -21.38 -18.20 3.21
C ILE A 152 -21.55 -19.71 2.98
N GLY A 153 -21.86 -20.47 4.05
CA GLY A 153 -22.01 -21.93 3.99
C GLY A 153 -20.69 -22.70 3.85
N VAL A 154 -19.56 -22.09 4.21
CA VAL A 154 -18.24 -22.73 4.25
C VAL A 154 -17.63 -22.67 5.66
N PRO A 155 -16.82 -23.65 6.08
CA PRO A 155 -16.14 -23.60 7.37
C PRO A 155 -15.20 -22.40 7.48
N ALA A 156 -15.15 -21.74 8.64
CA ALA A 156 -14.28 -20.58 8.82
C ALA A 156 -12.79 -20.89 8.62
N THR A 157 -12.37 -22.12 8.92
CA THR A 157 -10.99 -22.60 8.67
C THR A 157 -10.63 -22.56 7.18
N GLN A 158 -11.58 -22.85 6.29
CA GLN A 158 -11.37 -22.75 4.85
C GLN A 158 -11.24 -21.28 4.42
N VAL A 159 -12.09 -20.40 4.94
CA VAL A 159 -12.02 -18.96 4.65
C VAL A 159 -10.68 -18.37 5.12
N LEU A 160 -10.22 -18.74 6.32
CA LEU A 160 -8.92 -18.33 6.84
C LEU A 160 -7.77 -18.83 5.97
N ALA A 161 -7.84 -20.07 5.46
CA ALA A 161 -6.83 -20.60 4.55
C ALA A 161 -6.79 -19.84 3.22
N GLU A 162 -7.95 -19.45 2.67
CA GLU A 162 -8.04 -18.61 1.46
C GLU A 162 -7.47 -17.20 1.72
N LEU A 163 -7.83 -16.58 2.86
CA LEU A 163 -7.27 -15.28 3.26
C LEU A 163 -5.75 -15.34 3.45
N ALA A 164 -5.22 -16.44 3.99
CA ALA A 164 -3.80 -16.65 4.20
C ALA A 164 -3.04 -16.88 2.88
N ALA A 165 -3.60 -17.67 1.97
CA ALA A 165 -3.03 -17.93 0.65
C ALA A 165 -2.87 -16.63 -0.16
N GLU A 166 -3.82 -15.71 0.02
CA GLU A 166 -3.82 -14.39 -0.60
C GLU A 166 -3.05 -13.33 0.22
N ASP A 167 -2.42 -13.68 1.34
CA ASP A 167 -1.67 -12.74 2.21
C ASP A 167 -2.53 -11.59 2.79
N PHE A 168 -3.80 -11.82 3.14
CA PHE A 168 -4.56 -10.88 3.96
C PHE A 168 -4.25 -11.03 5.46
N LEU A 169 -3.81 -12.22 5.85
CA LEU A 169 -3.43 -12.61 7.21
C LEU A 169 -2.41 -13.76 7.13
N THR A 170 -1.82 -14.13 8.25
CA THR A 170 -1.01 -15.36 8.37
C THR A 170 -1.57 -16.27 9.44
N LEU A 171 -1.36 -17.58 9.26
CA LEU A 171 -1.76 -18.61 10.21
C LEU A 171 -0.53 -19.28 10.82
N ASP A 172 -0.64 -19.72 12.06
CA ASP A 172 0.32 -20.61 12.70
C ASP A 172 0.15 -22.08 12.24
N ASP A 173 1.04 -22.96 12.72
CA ASP A 173 1.03 -24.39 12.39
C ASP A 173 -0.26 -25.12 12.81
N THR A 174 -1.08 -24.50 13.66
CA THR A 174 -2.38 -25.02 14.12
C THR A 174 -3.57 -24.43 13.36
N GLY A 175 -3.32 -23.55 12.39
CA GLY A 175 -4.35 -22.87 11.60
C GLY A 175 -5.00 -21.67 12.31
N ARG A 176 -4.40 -21.15 13.40
CA ARG A 176 -4.88 -19.95 14.10
C ARG A 176 -4.24 -18.70 13.53
N VAL A 177 -4.95 -17.57 13.60
CA VAL A 177 -4.43 -16.28 13.13
C VAL A 177 -3.20 -15.88 13.95
N GLN A 178 -2.06 -15.76 13.27
CA GLN A 178 -0.80 -15.27 13.83
C GLN A 178 -0.62 -13.77 13.58
N ALA A 179 -1.06 -13.28 12.42
CA ALA A 179 -1.09 -11.86 12.07
C ALA A 179 -2.29 -11.60 11.16
N ALA A 180 -2.88 -10.42 11.27
CA ALA A 180 -3.90 -9.94 10.33
C ALA A 180 -3.64 -8.46 10.11
N TYR A 181 -3.00 -8.13 8.98
CA TYR A 181 -2.42 -6.80 8.77
C TYR A 181 -3.47 -5.70 8.96
N PRO A 182 -3.23 -4.72 9.85
CA PRO A 182 -1.93 -4.34 10.42
C PRO A 182 -1.48 -5.04 11.74
N PHE A 183 -2.28 -5.94 12.31
CA PHE A 183 -2.08 -6.48 13.66
C PHE A 183 -1.22 -7.75 13.71
N SER A 184 -0.54 -7.93 14.84
CA SER A 184 0.18 -9.13 15.25
C SER A 184 -0.50 -9.77 16.46
N ALA A 185 -0.74 -11.09 16.43
CA ALA A 185 -1.24 -11.85 17.59
C ALA A 185 -0.14 -12.09 18.63
N THR A 186 1.13 -11.96 18.25
CA THR A 186 2.29 -12.12 19.14
C THR A 186 2.92 -10.77 19.46
N PRO A 187 3.51 -10.60 20.65
CA PRO A 187 4.20 -9.36 21.01
C PRO A 187 5.26 -8.96 19.99
N THR A 188 5.22 -7.70 19.57
CA THR A 188 6.26 -7.04 18.76
C THR A 188 6.76 -5.80 19.50
N GLU A 189 7.86 -5.25 19.00
CA GLU A 189 8.38 -3.96 19.45
C GLU A 189 7.51 -2.77 19.03
N HIS A 190 6.49 -2.96 18.20
CA HIS A 190 5.60 -1.90 17.70
C HIS A 190 4.27 -1.97 18.43
N VAL A 191 4.18 -1.27 19.55
CA VAL A 191 3.02 -1.28 20.44
C VAL A 191 2.11 -0.12 20.10
N VAL A 192 0.82 -0.37 19.91
CA VAL A 192 -0.19 0.66 19.64
C VAL A 192 -1.22 0.64 20.76
N GLN A 193 -1.30 1.72 21.52
CA GLN A 193 -2.33 1.94 22.53
C GLN A 193 -3.46 2.75 21.89
N ILE A 194 -4.58 2.10 21.63
CA ILE A 194 -5.76 2.71 20.99
C ILE A 194 -6.53 3.51 22.06
N ALA A 195 -6.97 4.73 21.75
CA ALA A 195 -7.82 5.50 22.65
C ALA A 195 -9.13 4.76 22.93
N ASP A 196 -9.48 4.67 24.23
CA ASP A 196 -10.64 3.92 24.73
C ASP A 196 -10.69 2.43 24.34
N GLY A 197 -9.56 1.89 23.88
CA GLY A 197 -9.41 0.52 23.38
C GLY A 197 -8.27 -0.25 24.06
N PRO A 198 -7.99 -1.47 23.56
CA PRO A 198 -6.88 -2.28 24.03
C PRO A 198 -5.53 -1.73 23.54
N THR A 199 -4.46 -2.19 24.20
CA THR A 199 -3.11 -2.13 23.65
C THR A 199 -2.91 -3.35 22.75
N VAL A 200 -2.47 -3.10 21.51
CA VAL A 200 -2.23 -4.12 20.49
C VAL A 200 -0.79 -4.06 19.97
N TRP A 201 -0.38 -5.11 19.28
CA TRP A 201 0.89 -5.16 18.56
C TRP A 201 0.66 -5.06 17.06
N SER A 202 1.55 -4.36 16.36
CA SER A 202 1.53 -4.27 14.91
C SER A 202 2.71 -5.04 14.30
N MET A 203 2.57 -5.46 13.05
CA MET A 203 3.60 -6.26 12.38
C MET A 203 4.85 -5.46 11.99
N CYS A 204 4.70 -4.16 11.74
CA CYS A 204 5.80 -3.28 11.35
C CYS A 204 5.48 -1.79 11.64
N ALA A 205 6.44 -0.90 11.36
CA ALA A 205 6.25 0.54 11.55
C ALA A 205 5.10 1.14 10.72
N ILE A 206 4.94 0.76 9.44
CA ILE A 206 3.85 1.25 8.57
C ILE A 206 2.49 0.73 9.05
N ASP A 207 2.43 -0.54 9.47
CA ASP A 207 1.24 -1.14 10.06
C ASP A 207 0.83 -0.40 11.34
N ALA A 208 1.79 -0.03 12.19
CA ALA A 208 1.55 0.75 13.40
C ALA A 208 0.88 2.10 13.07
N LEU A 209 1.41 2.81 12.08
CA LEU A 209 0.87 4.10 11.61
C LEU A 209 -0.51 3.96 10.94
N GLY A 210 -0.78 2.80 10.33
CA GLY A 210 -2.05 2.51 9.69
C GLY A 210 -3.21 2.26 10.65
N ILE A 211 -2.95 1.72 11.85
CA ILE A 211 -4.00 1.37 12.83
C ILE A 211 -4.88 2.57 13.22
N PRO A 212 -4.33 3.72 13.67
CA PRO A 212 -5.15 4.85 14.10
C PRO A 212 -5.97 5.43 12.94
N VAL A 213 -5.39 5.45 11.74
CA VAL A 213 -6.05 5.93 10.52
C VAL A 213 -7.19 5.02 10.09
N MET A 214 -6.98 3.70 10.10
CA MET A 214 -8.01 2.69 9.80
C MET A 214 -9.22 2.81 10.73
N LEU A 215 -8.99 3.21 11.98
CA LEU A 215 -10.03 3.34 13.02
C LEU A 215 -10.66 4.73 13.08
N GLY A 216 -9.99 5.75 12.54
CA GLY A 216 -10.38 7.14 12.73
C GLY A 216 -10.38 7.55 14.21
N THR A 217 -9.43 7.02 15.00
CA THR A 217 -9.33 7.27 16.44
C THR A 217 -7.91 7.65 16.85
N ASP A 218 -7.80 8.33 17.99
CA ASP A 218 -6.53 8.69 18.59
C ASP A 218 -5.79 7.44 19.11
N ALA A 219 -4.46 7.52 19.15
CA ALA A 219 -3.62 6.42 19.61
C ALA A 219 -2.22 6.89 19.97
N VAL A 220 -1.51 6.05 20.73
CA VAL A 220 -0.09 6.22 21.01
C VAL A 220 0.66 5.00 20.50
N ILE A 221 1.62 5.23 19.61
CA ILE A 221 2.55 4.20 19.13
C ILE A 221 3.86 4.33 19.88
N THR A 222 4.39 3.23 20.38
CA THR A 222 5.75 3.15 20.92
C THR A 222 6.55 2.05 20.25
N SER A 223 7.82 2.35 19.98
CA SER A 223 8.79 1.42 19.42
C SER A 223 10.22 1.79 19.81
N THR A 224 11.21 1.10 19.24
CA THR A 224 12.62 1.27 19.55
C THR A 224 13.47 1.28 18.29
N ASP A 225 14.47 2.15 18.25
CA ASP A 225 15.49 2.14 17.19
C ASP A 225 16.34 0.86 17.30
N PRO A 226 16.45 0.04 16.25
CA PRO A 226 17.16 -1.24 16.32
C PRO A 226 18.69 -1.09 16.44
N VAL A 227 19.24 0.12 16.23
CA VAL A 227 20.67 0.41 16.37
C VAL A 227 21.01 0.85 17.78
N THR A 228 20.23 1.80 18.33
CA THR A 228 20.56 2.42 19.63
C THR A 228 19.74 1.86 20.78
N GLY A 229 18.58 1.28 20.52
CA GLY A 229 17.59 0.87 21.52
C GLY A 229 16.75 2.03 22.08
N ASP A 230 16.99 3.26 21.61
CA ASP A 230 16.26 4.44 22.08
C ASP A 230 14.80 4.42 21.62
N PRO A 231 13.87 4.97 22.41
CA PRO A 231 12.46 4.93 22.09
C PRO A 231 12.11 5.85 20.90
N VAL A 232 11.21 5.36 20.06
CA VAL A 232 10.44 6.15 19.09
C VAL A 232 8.99 6.14 19.52
N ARG A 233 8.35 7.31 19.55
CA ARG A 233 6.96 7.48 19.96
C ARG A 233 6.21 8.36 18.97
N VAL A 234 5.03 7.93 18.55
CA VAL A 234 4.15 8.69 17.66
C VAL A 234 2.79 8.82 18.34
N GLU A 235 2.35 10.05 18.58
CA GLU A 235 1.02 10.34 19.12
C GLU A 235 0.09 10.79 18.01
N PHE A 236 -1.10 10.21 17.96
CA PHE A 236 -2.23 10.66 17.15
C PHE A 236 -3.22 11.36 18.08
N THR A 237 -3.46 12.65 17.84
CA THR A 237 -4.43 13.46 18.58
C THR A 237 -5.23 14.34 17.63
N ASP A 238 -6.55 14.18 17.60
CA ASP A 238 -7.47 14.94 16.76
C ASP A 238 -7.04 14.98 15.27
N GLY A 239 -6.59 13.84 14.75
CA GLY A 239 -6.13 13.70 13.36
C GLY A 239 -4.77 14.35 13.06
N LYS A 240 -4.01 14.74 14.09
CA LYS A 240 -2.63 15.23 13.96
C LYS A 240 -1.65 14.26 14.59
N THR A 241 -0.46 14.19 14.02
CA THR A 241 0.63 13.34 14.47
C THR A 241 1.75 14.15 15.12
N THR A 242 2.32 13.63 16.20
CA THR A 242 3.54 14.18 16.83
C THR A 242 4.54 13.05 17.05
N TRP A 243 5.74 13.21 16.47
CA TRP A 243 6.81 12.21 16.54
C TRP A 243 7.89 12.63 17.54
N GLN A 244 8.36 11.66 18.32
CA GLN A 244 9.43 11.81 19.28
C GLN A 244 10.44 10.67 19.12
N PRO A 245 11.71 10.96 18.80
CA PRO A 245 12.24 12.29 18.51
C PRO A 245 11.65 12.86 17.20
N ALA A 246 11.67 14.19 17.06
CA ALA A 246 11.19 14.86 15.85
C ALA A 246 12.02 14.52 14.59
N THR A 247 13.18 13.90 14.77
CA THR A 247 14.06 13.39 13.71
C THR A 247 13.74 11.96 13.29
N ALA A 248 12.75 11.32 13.90
CA ALA A 248 12.42 9.93 13.64
C ALA A 248 11.96 9.73 12.18
N VAL A 249 12.32 8.56 11.65
CA VAL A 249 12.08 8.14 10.26
C VAL A 249 11.68 6.66 10.23
N VAL A 250 11.21 6.20 9.07
CA VAL A 250 10.88 4.78 8.85
C VAL A 250 11.71 4.24 7.70
N TYR A 251 12.37 3.09 7.90
CA TYR A 251 12.89 2.34 6.76
C TYR A 251 11.76 1.52 6.15
N TYR A 252 11.61 1.63 4.83
CA TYR A 252 10.62 0.91 4.06
C TYR A 252 11.32 0.11 2.97
N GLY A 253 11.36 -1.21 3.16
CA GLY A 253 12.12 -2.11 2.31
C GLY A 253 11.70 -3.56 2.41
N ALA A 254 12.17 -4.36 1.46
CA ALA A 254 11.91 -5.78 1.40
C ALA A 254 13.16 -6.53 0.96
N ARG A 255 13.21 -7.83 1.30
CA ARG A 255 14.16 -8.74 0.68
C ARG A 255 13.64 -9.22 -0.68
N PRO A 256 14.53 -9.58 -1.63
CA PRO A 256 14.14 -10.30 -2.83
C PRO A 256 13.41 -11.60 -2.49
N GLY A 257 12.36 -11.89 -3.25
CA GLY A 257 11.63 -13.15 -3.16
C GLY A 257 10.12 -12.96 -3.15
N THR A 258 9.42 -14.09 -3.11
CA THR A 258 7.96 -14.17 -3.05
C THR A 258 7.55 -14.76 -1.71
N GLY A 259 6.44 -14.28 -1.15
CA GLY A 259 5.86 -14.83 0.07
C GLY A 259 5.03 -13.79 0.82
N PRO A 260 4.47 -14.17 1.98
CA PRO A 260 3.67 -13.28 2.81
C PRO A 260 4.44 -12.03 3.22
N ALA A 261 3.76 -10.88 3.30
CA ALA A 261 4.36 -9.61 3.72
C ALA A 261 5.11 -9.73 5.06
N ALA A 262 4.56 -10.48 6.01
CA ALA A 262 5.19 -10.84 7.28
C ALA A 262 6.62 -11.37 7.13
N ALA A 263 6.88 -12.15 6.08
CA ALA A 263 8.14 -12.82 5.83
C ALA A 263 9.09 -12.03 4.91
N VAL A 264 8.57 -11.19 4.01
CA VAL A 264 9.39 -10.52 2.98
C VAL A 264 9.61 -9.03 3.23
N CYS A 265 8.70 -8.35 3.93
CA CYS A 265 8.80 -6.91 4.20
C CYS A 265 8.64 -6.54 5.68
N CYS A 266 7.57 -6.96 6.37
CA CYS A 266 7.19 -6.42 7.69
C CYS A 266 8.30 -6.57 8.74
N ARG A 267 9.09 -7.64 8.69
CA ARG A 267 10.25 -7.86 9.56
C ARG A 267 11.29 -6.71 9.51
N TYR A 268 11.36 -6.00 8.40
CA TYR A 268 12.37 -4.99 8.08
C TYR A 268 11.84 -3.56 8.11
N LEU A 269 10.51 -3.36 8.08
CA LEU A 269 9.89 -2.03 8.15
C LEU A 269 9.94 -1.52 9.59
N ARG A 270 10.96 -0.70 9.90
CA ARG A 270 11.33 -0.31 11.27
C ARG A 270 11.31 1.21 11.46
N PHE A 271 10.99 1.64 12.67
CA PHE A 271 11.25 3.00 13.12
C PHE A 271 12.73 3.20 13.48
N PHE A 272 13.23 4.41 13.25
CA PHE A 272 14.55 4.86 13.68
C PHE A 272 14.44 6.24 14.30
N THR A 273 15.28 6.54 15.28
CA THR A 273 15.35 7.87 15.90
C THR A 273 15.91 8.92 14.95
N THR A 274 16.74 8.52 13.98
CA THR A 274 17.33 9.42 12.98
C THR A 274 17.53 8.72 11.64
N ARG A 275 17.68 9.50 10.57
CA ARG A 275 18.11 8.98 9.25
C ARG A 275 19.47 8.30 9.31
N ALA A 276 20.41 8.80 10.13
CA ALA A 276 21.74 8.22 10.24
C ALA A 276 21.73 6.80 10.82
N THR A 277 20.90 6.53 11.82
CA THR A 277 20.76 5.17 12.38
C THR A 277 20.07 4.23 11.39
N ALA A 278 19.08 4.73 10.64
CA ALA A 278 18.47 3.96 9.54
C ALA A 278 19.49 3.59 8.45
N GLU A 279 20.32 4.54 8.01
CA GLU A 279 21.37 4.31 7.00
C GLU A 279 22.47 3.37 7.52
N GLN A 280 22.85 3.49 8.79
CA GLN A 280 23.79 2.57 9.43
C GLN A 280 23.25 1.13 9.45
N TRP A 281 21.99 0.95 9.84
CA TRP A 281 21.37 -0.37 9.91
C TRP A 281 21.22 -0.99 8.52
N THR A 282 20.71 -0.22 7.55
CA THR A 282 20.52 -0.69 6.17
C THR A 282 21.83 -1.00 5.45
N GLY A 283 22.91 -0.25 5.72
CA GLY A 283 24.24 -0.54 5.20
C GLY A 283 24.79 -1.92 5.61
N GLN A 284 24.26 -2.51 6.68
CA GLN A 284 24.60 -3.87 7.12
C GLN A 284 23.71 -4.96 6.49
N GLN A 285 22.63 -4.56 5.81
CA GLN A 285 21.60 -5.46 5.27
C GLN A 285 21.68 -5.52 3.74
N THR A 286 22.77 -6.11 3.21
CA THR A 286 23.05 -6.14 1.76
C THR A 286 22.01 -6.87 0.91
N GLN A 287 21.14 -7.65 1.52
CA GLN A 287 20.04 -8.35 0.83
C GLN A 287 18.73 -7.56 0.83
N LEU A 288 18.65 -6.40 1.46
CA LEU A 288 17.43 -5.58 1.46
C LEU A 288 17.50 -4.52 0.36
N SER A 289 16.35 -4.23 -0.22
CA SER A 289 16.13 -3.09 -1.11
C SER A 289 15.00 -2.25 -0.55
N GLY A 290 15.22 -0.95 -0.44
CA GLY A 290 14.26 -0.05 0.20
C GLY A 290 14.77 1.37 0.29
N THR A 291 14.01 2.21 0.97
CA THR A 291 14.29 3.63 1.16
C THR A 291 14.00 4.04 2.60
N VAL A 292 14.54 5.17 3.03
CA VAL A 292 14.21 5.78 4.32
C VAL A 292 13.22 6.90 4.08
N LEU A 293 11.99 6.67 4.53
CA LEU A 293 10.85 7.58 4.45
C LEU A 293 10.90 8.61 5.57
N ASP A 294 10.51 9.84 5.26
CA ASP A 294 10.16 10.81 6.30
C ASP A 294 8.79 10.51 6.95
N GLN A 295 8.40 11.35 7.90
CA GLN A 295 7.16 11.18 8.68
C GLN A 295 5.91 11.29 7.79
N THR A 296 5.88 12.26 6.87
CA THR A 296 4.72 12.50 6.00
C THR A 296 4.56 11.37 4.99
N GLU A 297 5.67 10.89 4.42
CA GLU A 297 5.67 9.74 3.50
C GLU A 297 5.19 8.46 4.20
N ALA A 298 5.70 8.18 5.40
CA ALA A 298 5.33 6.99 6.16
C ALA A 298 3.86 7.01 6.62
N GLU A 299 3.37 8.16 7.08
CA GLU A 299 1.96 8.34 7.46
C GLU A 299 1.02 8.16 6.27
N SER A 300 1.34 8.78 5.13
CA SER A 300 0.55 8.67 3.91
C SER A 300 0.45 7.22 3.45
N LEU A 301 1.56 6.49 3.50
CA LEU A 301 1.58 5.07 3.13
C LEU A 301 0.73 4.21 4.07
N GLY A 302 0.80 4.44 5.39
CA GLY A 302 -0.07 3.76 6.35
C GLY A 302 -1.56 4.04 6.09
N ALA A 303 -1.90 5.28 5.79
CA ALA A 303 -3.26 5.69 5.46
C ALA A 303 -3.78 5.03 4.18
N ASP A 304 -2.96 5.02 3.12
CA ASP A 304 -3.34 4.46 1.82
C ASP A 304 -3.55 2.95 1.88
N ILE A 305 -2.70 2.23 2.61
CA ILE A 305 -2.79 0.77 2.71
C ILE A 305 -3.96 0.33 3.59
N PHE A 306 -4.18 1.00 4.74
CA PHE A 306 -5.04 0.49 5.81
C PHE A 306 -6.34 1.28 6.02
N GLY A 307 -6.37 2.56 5.62
CA GLY A 307 -7.54 3.45 5.83
C GLY A 307 -8.87 2.83 5.39
N PRO A 308 -8.98 2.19 4.21
CA PRO A 308 -10.26 1.63 3.74
C PRO A 308 -10.77 0.39 4.49
N LEU A 309 -9.95 -0.30 5.31
CA LEU A 309 -10.24 -1.67 5.73
C LEU A 309 -11.50 -1.86 6.56
N LEU A 310 -11.77 -0.93 7.48
CA LEU A 310 -12.94 -0.98 8.37
C LEU A 310 -13.97 0.10 8.05
N THR A 311 -13.80 0.81 6.93
CA THR A 311 -14.82 1.73 6.44
C THR A 311 -16.11 0.97 6.13
N THR A 312 -17.23 1.51 6.59
CA THR A 312 -18.54 0.97 6.22
C THR A 312 -18.86 1.45 4.80
N PRO A 313 -19.31 0.58 3.87
CA PRO A 313 -19.72 1.04 2.55
C PRO A 313 -20.75 2.16 2.71
N THR A 314 -20.48 3.32 2.11
CA THR A 314 -21.48 4.38 1.96
C THR A 314 -22.67 3.79 1.22
N ARG A 315 -23.85 3.83 1.87
CA ARG A 315 -25.12 3.43 1.28
C ARG A 315 -25.52 4.35 0.13
#